data_AF-A0A2M7TZN8-F1
#
_entry.id   AF-A0A2M7TZN8-F1
#
_cell.length_a   1.000
_cell.length_b   1.000
_cell.length_c   1.000
_cell.angle_alpha   90.00
_cell.angle_beta   90.00
_cell.angle_gamma   90.00
#
_symmetry.space_group_name_H-M   'P 1'
#
loop_
_entity.id
_entity.type
_entity.pdbx_description
1 polymer ?
#
loop_
_entity_poly.entity_id
_entity_poly.type
_entity_poly.pdbx_seq_one_letter_code
_entity_poly.pdbx_strand_id
1 'polypeptide(L)'
;LKEAEVMMIGCPTAWIDQPRHEENQPFHNALTPVDELVNYDITVAIGSDNIADYMLPFTDGDMWNELKLMAIGNRFMDLDELVKIATVNGRKVLGLA
;
A
#
# COMPACT_ATOMS: atom_id res chain seq x y z
N LEU A 1 -4.30 -3.32 -16.17
CA LEU A 1 -4.40 -4.04 -14.87
C LEU A 1 -5.67 -4.87 -14.81
N LYS A 2 -6.85 -4.24 -14.86
CA LYS A 2 -8.15 -4.94 -14.86
C LYS A 2 -8.26 -6.03 -15.94
N GLU A 3 -7.93 -5.71 -17.19
CA GLU A 3 -7.97 -6.69 -18.30
C GLU A 3 -6.99 -7.87 -18.14
N ALA A 4 -5.89 -7.65 -17.42
CA ALA A 4 -4.89 -8.68 -17.17
C ALA A 4 -5.16 -9.46 -15.87
N GLU A 5 -6.25 -9.11 -15.15
CA GLU A 5 -6.66 -9.73 -13.88
C GLU A 5 -5.55 -9.78 -12.83
N VAL A 6 -4.63 -8.81 -12.90
CA VAL A 6 -3.55 -8.69 -11.92
C VAL A 6 -4.04 -7.99 -10.66
N MET A 7 -3.57 -8.50 -9.52
CA MET A 7 -3.81 -7.90 -8.21
C MET A 7 -2.58 -7.11 -7.77
N MET A 8 -2.78 -6.18 -6.83
CA MET A 8 -1.72 -5.31 -6.33
C MET A 8 -1.48 -5.50 -4.84
N ILE A 9 -0.23 -5.35 -4.43
CA ILE A 9 0.18 -5.26 -3.02
C ILE A 9 0.86 -3.91 -2.85
N GLY A 10 0.31 -3.06 -1.98
CA GLY A 10 0.95 -1.82 -1.57
C GLY A 10 1.75 -2.01 -0.28
N CYS A 11 2.96 -1.47 -0.22
CA CYS A 11 3.81 -1.49 0.98
C CYS A 11 4.13 -0.06 1.44
N PRO A 12 3.19 0.62 2.12
CA PRO A 12 3.25 2.07 2.32
C PRO A 12 4.53 2.60 2.94
N THR A 13 5.00 2.01 4.04
CA THR A 13 6.20 2.52 4.72
C THR A 13 7.44 2.33 3.85
N ALA A 14 7.56 1.17 3.20
CA ALA A 14 8.70 0.89 2.31
C ALA A 14 8.78 1.85 1.12
N TRP A 15 7.62 2.21 0.56
CA TRP A 15 7.57 3.12 -0.58
C TRP A 15 7.69 4.60 -0.21
N ILE A 16 7.24 5.03 0.97
CA ILE A 16 7.35 6.44 1.37
C ILE A 16 8.76 6.82 1.85
N ASP A 17 9.57 5.83 2.27
CA ASP A 17 10.91 6.03 2.85
C ASP A 17 11.98 6.46 1.81
N GLN A 18 11.57 6.87 0.60
CA GLN A 18 12.51 7.34 -0.40
C GLN A 18 13.21 8.64 0.06
N PRO A 19 14.53 8.78 -0.23
CA PRO A 19 15.26 9.99 0.10
C PRO A 19 14.61 11.24 -0.48
N ARG A 20 14.69 12.34 0.27
CA ARG A 20 14.31 13.65 -0.28
C ARG A 20 15.30 14.07 -1.35
N HIS A 21 14.77 14.58 -2.45
CA HIS A 21 15.57 15.19 -3.51
C HIS A 21 15.45 16.72 -3.42
N GLU A 22 16.58 17.42 -3.62
CA GLU A 22 16.67 18.90 -3.58
C GLU A 22 16.23 19.56 -4.90
N GLU A 23 15.77 18.76 -5.87
CA GLU A 23 15.27 19.27 -7.14
C GLU A 23 13.88 19.89 -6.97
N ASN A 24 13.72 21.14 -7.41
CA ASN A 24 12.41 21.80 -7.41
C ASN A 24 11.54 21.24 -8.54
N GLN A 25 10.78 20.19 -8.24
CA GLN A 25 9.81 19.57 -9.15
C GLN A 25 8.51 19.23 -8.39
N PRO A 26 7.36 19.11 -9.08
CA PRO A 26 6.16 18.54 -8.48
C PRO A 26 6.41 17.05 -8.23
N PHE A 27 6.69 16.66 -6.98
CA PHE A 27 6.76 15.26 -6.60
C PHE A 27 5.36 14.71 -6.31
N HIS A 28 5.08 13.54 -6.88
CA HIS A 28 3.93 12.73 -6.46
C HIS A 28 4.31 11.87 -5.27
N ASN A 29 3.32 11.57 -4.43
CA ASN A 29 3.51 10.58 -3.38
C ASN A 29 3.90 9.23 -4.03
N ALA A 30 4.94 8.58 -3.53
CA ALA A 30 5.42 7.28 -4.02
C ALA A 30 4.50 6.11 -3.61
N LEU A 31 3.51 6.35 -2.74
CA LEU A 31 2.53 5.34 -2.37
C LEU A 31 1.74 4.82 -3.58
N THR A 32 1.41 3.53 -3.54
CA THR A 32 0.46 2.93 -4.48
C THR A 32 -0.86 3.72 -4.45
N PRO A 33 -1.42 4.13 -5.63
CA PRO A 33 -2.64 4.94 -5.72
C PRO A 33 -3.89 4.10 -5.43
N VAL A 34 -4.11 3.79 -4.16
CA VAL A 34 -5.15 2.84 -3.72
C VAL A 34 -6.56 3.35 -4.01
N ASP A 35 -6.78 4.65 -3.91
CA ASP A 35 -8.05 5.29 -4.26
C ASP A 35 -8.43 5.03 -5.72
N GLU A 36 -7.47 5.18 -6.65
CA GLU A 36 -7.70 4.88 -8.06
C GLU A 36 -7.93 3.39 -8.30
N LEU A 37 -7.07 2.53 -7.74
CA LEU A 37 -7.15 1.08 -7.97
C LEU A 37 -8.46 0.49 -7.47
N VAL A 38 -8.91 0.88 -6.27
CA VAL A 38 -10.19 0.45 -5.70
C VAL A 38 -11.34 0.96 -6.56
N ASN A 39 -11.31 2.22 -7.02
CA ASN A 39 -12.34 2.78 -7.91
C ASN A 39 -12.47 2.03 -9.25
N TYR A 40 -11.41 1.39 -9.72
CA TYR A 40 -11.41 0.57 -10.94
C TYR A 40 -11.67 -0.92 -10.70
N ASP A 41 -12.10 -1.33 -9.49
CA ASP A 41 -12.29 -2.71 -9.06
C ASP A 41 -11.02 -3.59 -9.15
N ILE A 42 -9.85 -2.99 -8.99
CA ILE A 42 -8.60 -3.74 -8.91
C ILE A 42 -8.39 -4.18 -7.46
N THR A 43 -8.16 -5.47 -7.24
CA THR A 43 -7.91 -5.98 -5.89
C THR A 43 -6.55 -5.48 -5.38
N VAL A 44 -6.58 -4.76 -4.26
CA VAL A 44 -5.40 -4.25 -3.56
C VAL A 44 -5.31 -4.92 -2.19
N ALA A 45 -4.13 -5.40 -1.84
CA ALA A 45 -3.76 -5.84 -0.49
C ALA A 45 -2.63 -4.95 0.06
N ILE A 46 -2.36 -5.06 1.37
CA ILE A 46 -1.23 -4.41 2.02
C ILE A 46 -0.13 -5.41 2.38
N GLY A 47 1.12 -4.94 2.38
CA GLY A 47 2.28 -5.66 2.89
C GLY A 47 3.21 -4.74 3.67
N SER A 48 4.10 -5.32 4.47
CA SER A 48 5.16 -4.57 5.17
C SER A 48 6.42 -4.39 4.32
N ASP A 49 6.66 -5.30 3.37
CA ASP A 49 7.91 -5.46 2.61
C ASP A 49 9.09 -5.87 3.51
N ASN A 50 9.61 -4.93 4.29
CA ASN A 50 10.79 -5.07 5.12
C ASN A 50 10.44 -4.94 6.61
N ILE A 51 11.13 -5.69 7.47
CA ILE A 51 10.97 -5.64 8.93
C ILE A 51 12.35 -5.59 9.58
N ALA A 52 12.67 -4.44 10.20
CA ALA A 52 13.89 -4.21 10.95
C ALA A 52 15.18 -4.70 10.24
N ASP A 53 15.23 -4.52 8.92
CA ASP A 53 16.34 -4.98 8.10
C ASP A 53 17.20 -3.80 7.62
N TYR A 54 18.13 -4.08 6.70
CA TYR A 54 19.03 -3.06 6.17
C TYR A 54 18.30 -1.97 5.37
N MET A 55 17.19 -2.31 4.71
CA MET A 55 16.45 -1.39 3.84
C MET A 55 15.51 -0.50 4.66
N LEU A 56 14.75 -1.08 5.61
CA LEU A 56 13.92 -0.34 6.57
C LEU A 56 14.18 -0.82 8.01
N PRO A 57 15.10 -0.17 8.74
CA PRO A 57 15.49 -0.61 10.08
C PRO A 57 14.47 -0.30 11.17
N PHE A 58 13.49 0.57 10.90
CA PHE A 58 12.52 1.06 11.90
C PHE A 58 11.09 0.55 11.70
N THR A 59 10.88 -0.41 10.80
CA THR A 59 9.59 -1.10 10.65
C THR A 59 9.51 -2.31 11.57
N ASP A 60 8.32 -2.56 12.15
CA ASP A 60 8.07 -3.62 13.13
C ASP A 60 7.08 -4.69 12.65
N GLY A 61 6.57 -4.56 11.42
CA GLY A 61 5.57 -5.46 10.85
C GLY A 61 4.14 -5.23 11.35
N ASP A 62 3.87 -4.11 12.04
CA ASP A 62 2.51 -3.75 12.43
C ASP A 62 1.68 -3.32 11.20
N MET A 63 0.82 -4.24 10.73
CA MET A 63 -0.07 -4.02 9.60
C MET A 63 -1.04 -2.85 9.82
N TRP A 64 -1.35 -2.48 11.07
CA TRP A 64 -2.17 -1.31 11.35
C TRP A 64 -1.44 -0.01 11.01
N ASN A 65 -0.12 0.04 11.22
CA ASN A 65 0.71 1.19 10.83
C ASN A 65 0.75 1.35 9.31
N GLU A 66 0.95 0.25 8.58
CA GLU A 66 0.89 0.25 7.11
C GLU A 66 -0.48 0.74 6.61
N LEU A 67 -1.58 0.20 7.15
CA LEU A 67 -2.92 0.57 6.72
C LEU A 67 -3.24 2.04 7.01
N LYS A 68 -2.83 2.56 8.17
CA LYS A 68 -2.99 3.98 8.52
C LYS A 68 -2.24 4.87 7.52
N LEU A 69 -0.99 4.54 7.21
CA LEU A 69 -0.18 5.32 6.27
C LEU A 69 -0.78 5.29 4.86
N MET A 70 -1.26 4.12 4.40
CA MET A 70 -1.99 3.99 3.14
C MET A 70 -3.21 4.91 3.07
N ALA A 71 -4.04 4.89 4.12
CA ALA A 71 -5.27 5.67 4.20
C ALA A 71 -4.99 7.18 4.16
N ILE A 72 -4.10 7.67 5.02
CA ILE A 72 -3.80 9.11 5.11
C ILE A 72 -3.02 9.61 3.89
N GLY A 73 -2.10 8.80 3.37
CA GLY A 73 -1.22 9.16 2.28
C GLY A 73 -1.92 9.22 0.92
N ASN A 74 -2.99 8.44 0.74
CA ASN A 74 -3.86 8.49 -0.45
C ASN A 74 -5.15 9.29 -0.22
N ARG A 75 -5.38 9.83 0.98
CA ARG A 75 -6.68 10.40 1.40
C ARG A 75 -7.86 9.44 1.20
N PHE A 76 -7.61 8.15 1.34
CA PHE A 76 -8.59 7.08 1.19
C PHE A 76 -9.17 6.71 2.56
N MET A 77 -10.40 7.16 2.83
CA MET A 77 -11.03 7.11 4.16
C MET A 77 -12.19 6.10 4.27
N ASP A 78 -12.40 5.26 3.25
CA ASP A 78 -13.39 4.19 3.31
C ASP A 78 -12.87 3.05 4.19
N LEU A 79 -13.41 2.98 5.42
CA LEU A 79 -12.96 2.00 6.41
C LEU A 79 -13.30 0.56 6.01
N ASP A 80 -14.43 0.33 5.35
CA ASP A 80 -14.84 -1.01 4.97
C ASP A 80 -13.91 -1.57 3.87
N GLU A 81 -13.52 -0.73 2.92
CA GLU A 81 -12.51 -1.11 1.92
C GLU A 81 -11.12 -1.29 2.53
N LEU A 82 -10.70 -0.41 3.45
CA LEU A 82 -9.43 -0.58 4.17
C LEU A 82 -9.37 -1.92 4.93
N VAL A 83 -10.48 -2.33 5.56
CA VAL A 83 -10.57 -3.64 6.22
C VAL A 83 -10.44 -4.77 5.21
N LYS A 84 -11.08 -4.68 4.03
CA LYS A 84 -10.92 -5.69 2.98
C LYS A 84 -9.49 -5.79 2.48
N ILE A 85 -8.83 -4.64 2.26
CA ILE A 85 -7.42 -4.54 1.85
C ILE A 85 -6.51 -5.27 2.85
N ALA A 86 -6.72 -5.04 4.15
CA ALA A 86 -5.92 -5.65 5.22
C ALA A 86 -6.23 -7.14 5.49
N THR A 87 -7.33 -7.68 4.95
CA THR A 87 -7.80 -9.03 5.34
C THR A 87 -8.15 -9.91 4.14
N VAL A 88 -9.34 -9.72 3.56
CA VAL A 88 -9.89 -10.55 2.48
C VAL A 88 -8.97 -10.52 1.25
N ASN A 89 -8.51 -9.33 0.87
CA ASN A 89 -7.67 -9.16 -0.31
C ASN A 89 -6.29 -9.79 -0.11
N GLY A 90 -5.74 -9.76 1.11
CA GLY A 90 -4.51 -10.48 1.47
C GLY A 90 -4.58 -11.98 1.16
N ARG A 91 -5.73 -12.62 1.41
CA ARG A 91 -5.93 -14.04 1.06
C ARG A 91 -6.04 -14.26 -0.45
N LYS A 92 -6.72 -13.36 -1.16
CA LYS A 92 -6.87 -13.42 -2.63
C LYS A 92 -5.50 -13.33 -3.33
N VAL A 93 -4.66 -12.36 -2.94
CA VAL A 93 -3.33 -12.18 -3.56
C VAL A 93 -2.39 -13.36 -3.31
N LEU A 94 -2.63 -14.13 -2.25
CA LEU A 94 -1.91 -15.37 -1.94
C LEU A 94 -2.52 -16.61 -2.61
N GLY A 95 -3.62 -16.49 -3.36
CA GLY A 95 -4.31 -17.62 -4.00
C GLY A 95 -5.06 -18.53 -3.02
N LEU A 96 -5.44 -18.01 -1.85
CA LEU A 96 -6.09 -18.77 -0.77
C LEU A 96 -7.61 -18.57 -0.68
N ALA A 97 -8.18 -17.65 -1.46
CA ALA A 97 -9.60 -17.31 -1.49
C ALA A 97 -10.00 -16.66 -2.81
#